data_AF-A0A158KHF1-F1
#
_entry.id   AF-A0A158KHF1-F1
#
_cell.length_a   1.000
_cell.length_b   1.000
_cell.length_c   1.000
_cell.angle_alpha   90.00
_cell.angle_beta   90.00
_cell.angle_gamma   90.00
#
_symmetry.space_group_name_H-M   'P 1'
#
loop_
_entity.id
_entity.type
_entity.pdbx_description
1 polymer ?
#
loop_
_entity_poly.entity_id
_entity_poly.type
_entity_poly.pdbx_seq_one_letter_code
_entity_poly.pdbx_strand_id
1 'polypeptide(L)'
;MKTLALLICVILSANAFAECATNARGETVCGNGHTTGGYNQKSGTAWTSQTNQNDVRTSQTNRGGEAKTKNGKGVAHGPGGSTCYKTANKHGCN
;
A
#
# COMPACT_ATOMS: atom_id res chain seq x y z
N MET A 1 2.51 14.25 -40.02
CA MET A 1 3.38 14.39 -38.83
C MET A 1 2.68 15.09 -37.66
N LYS A 2 1.97 16.21 -37.86
CA LYS A 2 1.22 16.92 -36.79
C LYS A 2 0.13 16.08 -36.10
N THR A 3 -0.61 15.25 -36.86
CA THR A 3 -1.67 14.38 -36.32
C THR A 3 -1.14 13.22 -35.49
N LEU A 4 0.04 12.68 -35.83
CA LEU A 4 0.68 11.59 -35.09
C LEU A 4 1.19 12.06 -33.71
N ALA A 5 1.70 13.29 -33.63
CA ALA A 5 2.13 13.91 -32.37
C ALA A 5 0.95 14.14 -31.40
N LEU A 6 -0.21 14.54 -31.92
CA LEU A 6 -1.43 14.73 -31.13
C LEU A 6 -1.98 13.42 -30.56
N LEU A 7 -1.95 12.32 -31.33
CA LEU A 7 -2.38 11.01 -30.85
C LEU A 7 -1.47 10.49 -29.72
N ILE A 8 -0.15 10.68 -29.85
CA ILE A 8 0.82 10.30 -28.82
C ILE A 8 0.57 11.08 -27.52
N CYS A 9 0.32 12.39 -27.57
CA CYS A 9 0.01 13.18 -26.38
C CYS A 9 -1.26 12.73 -25.64
N VAL A 10 -2.29 12.29 -26.35
CA VAL A 10 -3.56 11.81 -25.75
C VAL A 10 -3.38 10.44 -25.08
N ILE A 11 -2.50 9.59 -25.61
CA ILE A 11 -2.21 8.28 -25.01
C ILE A 11 -1.29 8.43 -23.79
N LEU A 12 -0.34 9.38 -23.81
CA LEU A 12 0.53 9.63 -22.65
C LEU A 12 -0.23 10.25 -21.46
N SER A 13 -1.21 11.13 -21.72
CA SER A 13 -1.98 11.77 -20.65
C SER A 13 -2.96 10.84 -19.93
N ALA A 14 -3.38 9.74 -20.57
CA ALA A 14 -4.25 8.74 -19.96
C ALA A 14 -3.56 7.93 -18.83
N ASN A 15 -2.22 7.86 -18.84
CA ASN A 15 -1.45 7.07 -17.86
C ASN A 15 -0.99 7.88 -16.64
N ALA A 16 -1.26 9.19 -16.60
CA ALA A 16 -0.74 10.09 -15.57
C ALA A 16 -1.62 10.17 -14.31
N PHE A 17 -2.82 9.61 -14.33
CA PHE A 17 -3.68 9.56 -13.16
C PHE A 17 -3.53 8.19 -12.50
N ALA A 18 -2.66 8.10 -11.50
CA ALA A 18 -2.94 7.15 -10.43
C ALA A 18 -4.26 7.61 -9.79
N GLU A 19 -5.39 7.08 -10.26
CA GLU A 19 -6.71 7.40 -9.72
C GLU A 19 -6.69 7.06 -8.24
N CYS A 20 -6.61 8.11 -7.43
CA CYS A 20 -6.67 8.05 -5.98
C CYS A 20 -8.12 8.36 -5.58
N ALA A 21 -8.81 7.40 -4.97
CA ALA A 21 -10.15 7.59 -4.45
C ALA A 21 -10.17 7.36 -2.95
N THR A 22 -10.86 8.23 -2.21
CA THR A 22 -11.12 8.01 -0.78
C THR A 22 -12.45 7.30 -0.61
N ASN A 23 -12.47 6.17 0.10
CA ASN A 23 -13.69 5.41 0.33
C ASN A 23 -14.46 5.92 1.58
N ALA A 24 -15.65 5.36 1.83
CA ALA A 24 -16.49 5.71 2.98
C ALA A 24 -15.84 5.41 4.35
N ARG A 25 -14.75 4.63 4.39
CA ARG A 25 -13.96 4.35 5.59
C ARG A 25 -12.84 5.38 5.83
N GLY A 26 -12.69 6.37 4.95
CA GLY A 26 -11.63 7.38 5.00
C GLY A 26 -10.28 6.87 4.51
N GLU A 27 -10.26 5.75 3.77
CA GLU A 27 -9.04 5.18 3.20
C GLU A 27 -8.86 5.74 1.78
N THR A 28 -7.71 6.36 1.52
CA THR A 28 -7.31 6.77 0.17
C THR A 28 -6.66 5.59 -0.53
N VAL A 29 -7.18 5.20 -1.69
CA VAL A 29 -6.73 4.06 -2.50
C VAL A 29 -6.26 4.59 -3.85
N CYS A 30 -5.01 4.34 -4.22
CA CYS A 30 -4.36 4.84 -5.44
C CYS A 30 -3.85 3.68 -6.31
N GLY A 31 -3.81 3.89 -7.62
CA GLY A 31 -3.15 2.99 -8.58
C GLY A 31 -3.74 1.58 -8.54
N ASN A 32 -5.06 1.45 -8.72
CA ASN A 32 -5.77 0.16 -8.70
C ASN A 32 -5.59 -0.65 -7.39
N GLY A 33 -5.45 0.03 -6.25
CA GLY A 33 -5.28 -0.63 -4.95
C GLY A 33 -3.83 -0.96 -4.57
N HIS A 34 -2.87 -0.60 -5.43
CA HIS A 34 -1.45 -0.85 -5.19
C HIS A 34 -0.92 0.00 -4.03
N THR A 35 -1.43 1.21 -3.87
CA THR A 35 -1.16 2.06 -2.71
C THR A 35 -2.47 2.37 -1.99
N THR A 36 -2.47 2.31 -0.67
CA THR A 36 -3.55 2.84 0.13
C THR A 36 -3.01 3.47 1.40
N GLY A 37 -3.75 4.39 1.99
CA GLY A 37 -3.46 4.91 3.31
C GLY A 37 -4.72 5.39 4.00
N GLY A 38 -4.61 5.66 5.28
CA GLY A 38 -5.73 6.13 6.06
C GLY A 38 -5.31 6.72 7.38
N TYR A 39 -6.25 7.40 8.02
CA TYR A 39 -6.08 7.97 9.34
C TYR A 39 -7.25 7.56 10.23
N ASN A 40 -6.94 6.89 11.33
CA ASN A 40 -7.93 6.54 12.34
C ASN A 40 -7.99 7.65 13.39
N GLN A 41 -9.02 8.49 13.34
CA GLN A 41 -9.20 9.63 14.24
C GLN A 41 -9.32 9.25 15.72
N LYS A 42 -9.96 8.12 16.05
CA LYS A 42 -10.15 7.66 17.44
C LYS A 42 -8.81 7.31 18.10
N SER A 43 -7.93 6.67 17.35
CA SER A 43 -6.62 6.24 17.85
C SER A 43 -5.50 7.21 17.50
N GLY A 44 -5.69 8.18 16.60
CA GLY A 44 -4.63 9.04 16.09
C GLY A 44 -3.55 8.32 15.28
N THR A 45 -3.82 7.11 14.77
CA THR A 45 -2.85 6.39 13.92
C THR A 45 -3.09 6.65 12.44
N ALA A 46 -2.05 7.15 11.79
CA ALA A 46 -1.93 7.21 10.34
C ALA A 46 -1.21 5.95 9.86
N TRP A 47 -1.61 5.44 8.71
CA TRP A 47 -0.98 4.28 8.12
C TRP A 47 -0.96 4.40 6.60
N THR A 48 0.03 3.75 6.01
CA THR A 48 0.17 3.58 4.56
C THR A 48 0.38 2.10 4.29
N SER A 49 0.01 1.67 3.10
CA SER A 49 0.28 0.32 2.66
C SER A 49 0.48 0.33 1.15
N GLN A 50 1.62 -0.24 0.73
CA GLN A 50 2.08 -0.25 -0.64
C GLN A 50 2.42 -1.67 -1.07
N THR A 51 2.03 -2.03 -2.28
CA THR A 51 2.39 -3.30 -2.91
C THR A 51 3.47 -3.03 -3.92
N ASN A 52 4.55 -3.81 -3.92
CA ASN A 52 5.60 -3.68 -4.93
C ASN A 52 5.35 -4.59 -6.14
N GLN A 53 6.24 -4.54 -7.13
CA GLN A 53 6.17 -5.37 -8.34
C GLN A 53 6.28 -6.89 -8.08
N ASN A 54 6.74 -7.28 -6.88
CA ASN A 54 6.86 -8.67 -6.45
C ASN A 54 5.65 -9.14 -5.62
N ASP A 55 4.53 -8.42 -5.63
CA ASP A 55 3.32 -8.66 -4.82
C ASP A 55 3.58 -8.69 -3.31
N VAL A 56 4.67 -8.06 -2.85
CA VAL A 56 4.90 -7.86 -1.41
C VAL A 56 4.17 -6.61 -0.98
N ARG A 57 3.21 -6.80 -0.08
CA ARG A 57 2.43 -5.75 0.56
C ARG A 57 3.13 -5.29 1.83
N THR A 58 3.61 -4.07 1.86
CA THR A 58 4.22 -3.43 3.04
C THR A 58 3.26 -2.41 3.62
N SER A 59 2.85 -2.59 4.87
CA SER A 59 2.06 -1.63 5.63
C SER A 59 2.93 -0.98 6.70
N GLN A 60 2.81 0.33 6.88
CA GLN A 60 3.53 1.07 7.90
C GLN A 60 2.57 2.00 8.65
N THR A 61 2.82 2.21 9.93
CA THR A 61 2.06 3.13 10.78
C THR A 61 2.94 4.25 11.30
N ASN A 62 2.34 5.40 11.63
CA ASN A 62 3.04 6.52 12.30
C ASN A 62 3.54 6.20 13.72
N ARG A 63 3.26 4.99 14.22
CA ARG A 63 3.72 4.49 15.51
C ARG A 63 4.94 3.58 15.41
N GLY A 64 5.51 3.43 14.21
CA GLY A 64 6.69 2.59 13.98
C GLY A 64 6.37 1.11 13.72
N GLY A 65 5.09 0.72 13.70
CA GLY A 65 4.70 -0.63 13.28
C GLY A 65 4.84 -0.80 11.76
N GLU A 66 5.50 -1.87 11.32
CA GLU A 66 5.64 -2.26 9.91
C GLU A 66 5.20 -3.72 9.73
N ALA A 67 4.45 -4.03 8.67
CA ALA A 67 4.12 -5.40 8.30
C ALA A 67 4.36 -5.64 6.82
N LYS A 68 5.10 -6.70 6.48
CA LYS A 68 5.33 -7.17 5.11
C LYS A 68 4.60 -8.48 4.92
N THR A 69 3.72 -8.56 3.94
CA THR A 69 2.93 -9.75 3.64
C THR A 69 3.00 -10.11 2.16
N LYS A 70 2.94 -11.41 1.86
CA LYS A 70 2.85 -11.96 0.51
C LYS A 70 2.24 -13.35 0.59
N ASN A 71 1.23 -13.63 -0.25
CA ASN A 71 0.63 -14.97 -0.39
C ASN A 71 0.21 -15.61 0.97
N GLY A 72 -0.42 -14.83 1.84
CA GLY A 72 -0.87 -15.28 3.17
C GLY A 72 0.25 -15.48 4.22
N LYS A 73 1.51 -15.22 3.85
CA LYS A 73 2.68 -15.19 4.72
C LYS A 73 3.03 -13.74 5.06
N GLY A 74 3.75 -13.52 6.15
CA GLY A 74 4.27 -12.20 6.45
C GLY A 74 5.09 -12.10 7.71
N VAL A 75 5.72 -10.95 7.88
CA VAL A 75 6.48 -10.55 9.06
C VAL A 75 5.99 -9.17 9.48
N ALA A 76 5.78 -8.97 10.78
CA ALA A 76 5.39 -7.70 11.36
C ALA A 76 6.37 -7.30 12.47
N HIS A 77 6.82 -6.05 12.43
CA HIS A 77 7.67 -5.42 13.43
C HIS A 77 6.82 -4.43 14.23
N GLY A 78 6.83 -4.56 15.54
CA GLY A 78 6.12 -3.69 16.46
C GLY A 78 6.96 -2.50 16.93
N PRO A 79 6.32 -1.46 17.53
CA PRO A 79 7.00 -0.26 18.04
C PRO A 79 8.05 -0.48 19.14
N GLY A 80 8.13 -1.69 19.69
CA GLY A 80 9.05 -2.07 20.77
C GLY A 80 10.10 -3.11 20.36
N GLY A 81 10.31 -3.32 19.05
CA GLY A 81 11.26 -4.32 18.53
C GLY A 81 10.70 -5.74 18.44
N SER A 82 9.48 -5.98 18.92
CA SER A 82 8.82 -7.28 18.78
C SER A 82 8.65 -7.66 17.31
N THR A 83 8.96 -8.90 16.97
CA THR A 83 8.85 -9.41 15.60
C THR A 83 7.91 -10.61 15.55
N CYS A 84 6.79 -10.45 14.86
CA CYS A 84 5.84 -11.51 14.60
C CYS A 84 6.00 -12.04 13.18
N TYR A 85 5.82 -13.34 12.97
CA TYR A 85 5.87 -13.95 11.66
C TYR A 85 4.74 -14.95 11.44
N LYS A 86 4.37 -15.12 10.18
CA LYS A 86 3.45 -16.14 9.69
C LYS A 86 4.02 -16.75 8.41
N THR A 87 4.21 -18.06 8.43
CA THR A 87 4.59 -18.87 7.27
C THR A 87 3.41 -19.76 6.86
N ALA A 88 3.62 -20.65 5.87
CA ALA A 88 2.59 -21.61 5.49
C ALA A 88 2.22 -22.57 6.64
N ASN A 89 3.18 -22.91 7.50
CA ASN A 89 3.05 -24.02 8.46
C ASN A 89 3.16 -23.58 9.93
N LYS A 90 3.63 -22.36 10.19
CA LYS A 90 3.92 -21.86 11.54
C LYS A 90 3.65 -20.36 11.66
N HIS A 91 3.36 -19.92 12.88
CA HIS A 91 3.27 -18.51 13.25
C HIS A 91 3.84 -18.32 14.67
N GLY A 92 4.27 -17.10 14.99
CA GLY A 92 4.81 -16.78 16.32
C GLY A 92 5.27 -15.33 16.42
N CYS A 93 5.59 -14.89 17.63
CA CYS A 93 6.14 -13.57 17.93
C CYS A 93 7.31 -13.71 18.90
N ASN A 94 8.30 -12.83 18.77
CA ASN A 94 9.34 -12.62 19.77
C ASN A 94 9.32 -11.18 20.28
#